data_AF-A0A1I5AHQ5-F1
#
_entry.id   AF-A0A1I5AHQ5-F1
#
_cell.length_a   1.000
_cell.length_b   1.000
_cell.length_c   1.000
_cell.angle_alpha   90.00
_cell.angle_beta   90.00
_cell.angle_gamma   90.00
#
_symmetry.space_group_name_H-M   'P 1'
#
loop_
_entity.id
_entity.type
_entity.pdbx_description
1 polymer ?
#
loop_
_entity_poly.entity_id
_entity_poly.type
_entity_poly.pdbx_seq_one_letter_code
_entity_poly.pdbx_strand_id
1 'polypeptide(L)'
;MKIISNYKDVLVLTTSSIEGYNIVEYKKPISAHVVTGTNMFSEFLGSFSDAFGGRSNEFQNQLSSIYEESIDKLKQNAFRLGCNCIIALKVDINEISGKGKSMFMITAIGTAIVIENNATTKINTSKTISVNEIKNIISNKKVLSDLENNQLKITPESWNVLINNQIVEAIDILLKKYEFIFDKKSEELLEFENNLLRYLEVNNLQIVSKKLYHFIANSENYTFNKQLYVIIEQNNYIDFEVIESLLHVDKLSFHKTAIFLCKYDKCFYNVDDITHIESLINTINQNLKQYVVYTTKKKNMFSSEEVEIWTCKCGNTNKKEDEYCNDCNSDKYGFIKNTFTKQSALYNLNLKLNILKENLS
;
A
#
# COMPACT_ATOMS: atom_id res chain seq x y z
N MET A 1 2.42 15.63 -13.19
CA MET A 1 1.19 14.81 -13.40
C MET A 1 0.46 14.73 -12.05
N LYS A 2 -0.89 14.71 -11.94
CA LYS A 2 -1.48 14.41 -10.62
C LYS A 2 -1.16 12.94 -10.37
N ILE A 3 -0.21 12.67 -9.48
CA ILE A 3 0.06 11.32 -9.04
C ILE A 3 -1.22 10.87 -8.35
N ILE A 4 -1.94 9.96 -8.99
CA ILE A 4 -2.99 9.26 -8.28
C ILE A 4 -2.29 8.41 -7.23
N SER A 5 -2.61 8.67 -5.97
CA SER A 5 -2.12 7.91 -4.82
C SER A 5 -3.10 6.83 -4.37
N ASN A 6 -4.28 6.77 -4.98
CA ASN A 6 -5.33 5.79 -4.67
C ASN A 6 -6.12 5.46 -5.94
N TYR A 7 -6.30 4.17 -6.26
CA TYR A 7 -7.07 3.75 -7.44
C TYR A 7 -8.49 4.33 -7.46
N LYS A 8 -9.11 4.64 -6.31
CA LYS A 8 -10.46 5.23 -6.26
C LYS A 8 -10.54 6.60 -6.95
N ASP A 9 -9.43 7.33 -7.02
CA ASP A 9 -9.35 8.65 -7.67
C ASP A 9 -9.28 8.54 -9.21
N VAL A 10 -9.13 7.34 -9.78
CA VAL A 10 -9.17 7.13 -11.23
C VAL A 10 -10.55 7.55 -11.74
N LEU A 11 -10.57 8.55 -12.63
CA LEU A 11 -11.79 9.04 -13.24
C LEU A 11 -12.33 8.01 -14.24
N VAL A 12 -13.63 7.75 -14.25
CA VAL A 12 -14.25 6.79 -15.17
C VAL A 12 -15.38 7.47 -15.92
N LEU A 13 -15.34 7.38 -17.25
CA LEU A 13 -16.29 8.02 -18.16
C LEU A 13 -16.85 6.99 -19.15
N THR A 14 -18.15 7.09 -19.43
CA THR A 14 -18.80 6.34 -20.50
C THR A 14 -18.57 6.97 -21.88
N THR A 15 -18.20 8.25 -21.92
CA THR A 15 -17.84 8.96 -23.15
C THR A 15 -16.45 8.55 -23.66
N SER A 16 -16.24 8.64 -24.97
CA SER A 16 -14.94 8.38 -25.60
C SER A 16 -13.94 9.53 -25.48
N SER A 17 -14.38 10.70 -24.99
CA SER A 17 -13.57 11.88 -24.76
C SER A 17 -13.92 12.55 -23.43
N ILE A 18 -13.01 13.40 -22.95
CA ILE A 18 -13.14 14.20 -21.75
C ILE A 18 -12.96 15.67 -22.10
N GLU A 19 -13.91 16.52 -21.72
CA GLU A 19 -13.84 17.96 -21.98
C GLU A 19 -12.96 18.66 -20.94
N GLY A 20 -12.16 19.64 -21.38
CA GLY A 20 -11.29 20.44 -20.51
C GLY A 20 -10.00 19.74 -20.06
N TYR A 21 -9.76 18.50 -20.49
CA TYR A 21 -8.52 17.76 -20.24
C TYR A 21 -7.91 17.27 -21.54
N ASN A 22 -6.58 17.33 -21.64
CA ASN A 22 -5.85 16.71 -22.74
C ASN A 22 -5.48 15.28 -22.37
N ILE A 23 -5.68 14.34 -23.29
CA ILE A 23 -5.20 12.96 -23.17
C ILE A 23 -3.75 12.95 -23.65
N VAL A 24 -2.81 12.63 -22.77
CA VAL A 24 -1.37 12.58 -23.09
C VAL A 24 -0.91 11.19 -23.47
N GLU A 25 -1.61 10.15 -23.01
CA GLU A 25 -1.24 8.78 -23.33
C GLU A 25 -2.45 7.85 -23.36
N TYR A 26 -2.51 6.97 -24.37
CA TYR A 26 -3.42 5.84 -24.41
C TYR A 26 -2.63 4.57 -24.10
N LYS A 27 -2.94 3.89 -22.98
CA LYS A 27 -2.21 2.67 -22.61
C LYS A 27 -2.75 1.44 -23.35
N LYS A 28 -3.92 0.95 -22.92
CA LYS A 28 -4.58 -0.21 -23.53
C LYS A 28 -6.04 -0.32 -23.08
N PRO A 29 -6.86 -1.09 -23.82
CA PRO A 29 -8.12 -1.59 -23.30
C PRO A 29 -7.89 -2.42 -22.03
N ILE A 30 -8.78 -2.27 -21.07
CA ILE A 30 -8.80 -3.02 -19.81
C ILE A 30 -10.19 -3.58 -19.55
N SER A 31 -10.26 -4.69 -18.83
CA SER A 31 -11.52 -5.29 -18.40
C SER A 31 -11.48 -5.69 -16.93
N ALA A 32 -12.66 -5.84 -16.34
CA ALA A 32 -12.87 -6.40 -15.02
C ALA A 32 -14.13 -7.26 -15.05
N HIS A 33 -14.10 -8.38 -14.34
CA HIS A 33 -15.18 -9.35 -14.31
C HIS A 33 -15.55 -9.67 -12.86
N VAL A 34 -16.85 -9.65 -12.57
CA VAL A 34 -17.40 -10.08 -11.28
C VAL A 34 -18.46 -11.14 -11.55
N VAL A 35 -18.30 -12.31 -10.94
CA VAL A 35 -19.20 -13.45 -11.11
C VAL A 35 -19.96 -13.69 -9.83
N THR A 36 -21.29 -13.84 -9.94
CA THR A 36 -22.17 -14.13 -8.82
C THR A 36 -23.08 -15.31 -9.12
N GLY A 37 -23.31 -16.17 -8.12
CA GLY A 37 -24.02 -17.44 -8.28
C GLY A 37 -25.56 -17.30 -8.23
N THR A 38 -26.27 -18.26 -8.85
CA THR A 38 -27.73 -18.30 -8.85
C THR A 38 -28.33 -18.25 -7.47
N ASN A 39 -27.73 -18.90 -6.46
CA ASN A 39 -28.35 -19.01 -5.13
C ASN A 39 -28.69 -17.66 -4.51
N MET A 40 -27.82 -16.65 -4.73
CA MET A 40 -28.16 -15.26 -4.43
C MET A 40 -29.45 -14.87 -5.18
N PHE A 41 -29.41 -14.82 -6.51
CA PHE A 41 -30.52 -14.34 -7.35
C PHE A 41 -31.83 -15.13 -7.20
N SER A 42 -31.76 -16.44 -6.96
CA SER A 42 -32.92 -17.32 -6.78
C SER A 42 -33.54 -17.20 -5.38
N GLU A 43 -32.76 -16.97 -4.32
CA GLU A 43 -33.30 -16.60 -3.00
C GLU A 43 -34.03 -15.25 -3.07
N PHE A 44 -33.53 -14.30 -3.88
CA PHE A 44 -34.19 -13.02 -4.12
C PHE A 44 -35.46 -13.12 -4.96
N LEU A 45 -35.50 -13.98 -6.00
CA LEU A 45 -36.72 -14.21 -6.78
C LEU A 45 -37.78 -15.00 -5.99
N GLY A 46 -37.36 -15.93 -5.12
CA GLY A 46 -38.25 -16.73 -4.27
C GLY A 46 -38.92 -15.93 -3.13
N SER A 47 -38.28 -14.87 -2.65
CA SER A 47 -38.90 -13.92 -1.69
C SER A 47 -39.82 -12.88 -2.35
N PHE A 48 -39.76 -12.73 -3.68
CA PHE A 48 -40.43 -11.67 -4.44
C PHE A 48 -41.57 -12.15 -5.33
N SER A 49 -41.84 -13.46 -5.41
CA SER A 49 -42.94 -13.99 -6.23
C SER A 49 -44.33 -13.48 -5.82
N ASP A 50 -44.47 -12.91 -4.61
CA ASP A 50 -45.74 -12.37 -4.10
C ASP A 50 -45.92 -10.85 -4.35
N ALA A 51 -44.90 -10.14 -4.85
CA ALA A 51 -44.95 -8.67 -5.00
C ALA A 51 -44.78 -8.25 -6.47
N PHE A 52 -45.91 -8.09 -7.15
CA PHE A 52 -46.04 -7.47 -8.49
C PHE A 52 -45.11 -6.26 -8.68
N GLY A 53 -44.18 -6.36 -9.64
CA GLY A 53 -43.68 -5.25 -10.47
C GLY A 53 -43.03 -4.03 -9.79
N GLY A 54 -42.68 -4.11 -8.50
CA GLY A 54 -42.11 -3.00 -7.74
C GLY A 54 -40.62 -3.18 -7.49
N ARG A 55 -39.85 -2.09 -7.64
CA ARG A 55 -38.43 -1.97 -7.28
C ARG A 55 -38.12 -2.69 -5.96
N SER A 56 -37.57 -3.90 -6.06
CA SER A 56 -37.02 -4.61 -4.92
C SER A 56 -35.72 -3.93 -4.51
N ASN A 57 -35.79 -3.11 -3.45
CA ASN A 57 -34.64 -2.34 -2.98
C ASN A 57 -33.43 -3.24 -2.74
N GLU A 58 -33.62 -4.45 -2.20
CA GLU A 58 -32.54 -5.42 -1.98
C GLU A 58 -31.85 -5.85 -3.29
N PHE A 59 -32.62 -6.19 -4.32
CA PHE A 59 -32.09 -6.61 -5.63
C PHE A 59 -31.32 -5.48 -6.31
N GLN A 60 -31.86 -4.25 -6.27
CA GLN A 60 -31.22 -3.08 -6.84
C GLN A 60 -29.93 -2.73 -6.11
N ASN A 61 -29.94 -2.77 -4.77
CA ASN A 61 -28.75 -2.54 -3.95
C ASN A 61 -27.64 -3.54 -4.30
N GLN A 62 -28.00 -4.80 -4.55
CA GLN A 62 -27.01 -5.82 -4.86
C GLN A 62 -26.46 -5.72 -6.27
N LEU A 63 -27.30 -5.41 -7.27
CA LEU A 63 -26.82 -5.07 -8.61
C LEU A 63 -25.90 -3.84 -8.58
N SER A 64 -26.26 -2.81 -7.81
CA SER A 64 -25.41 -1.64 -7.59
C SER A 64 -24.07 -2.03 -6.98
N SER A 65 -24.08 -2.91 -5.96
CA SER A 65 -22.86 -3.37 -5.31
C SER A 65 -21.94 -4.15 -6.25
N ILE A 66 -22.47 -5.05 -7.08
CA ILE A 66 -21.64 -5.80 -8.05
C ILE A 66 -21.14 -4.88 -9.16
N TYR A 67 -21.96 -3.93 -9.60
CA TYR A 67 -21.55 -2.90 -10.55
C TYR A 67 -20.39 -2.09 -9.99
N GLU A 68 -20.52 -1.54 -8.78
CA GLU A 68 -19.47 -0.78 -8.10
C GLU A 68 -18.19 -1.60 -7.93
N GLU A 69 -18.29 -2.88 -7.54
CA GLU A 69 -17.13 -3.78 -7.45
C GLU A 69 -16.43 -3.94 -8.81
N SER A 70 -17.19 -4.08 -9.90
CA SER A 70 -16.63 -4.21 -11.24
C SER A 70 -15.89 -2.94 -11.68
N ILE A 71 -16.42 -1.76 -11.33
CA ILE A 71 -15.77 -0.48 -11.59
C ILE A 71 -14.51 -0.32 -10.75
N ASP A 72 -14.54 -0.68 -9.48
CA ASP A 72 -13.38 -0.61 -8.60
C ASP A 72 -12.23 -1.51 -9.08
N LYS A 73 -12.53 -2.74 -9.48
CA LYS A 73 -11.54 -3.64 -10.11
C LYS A 73 -10.98 -3.07 -11.42
N LEU A 74 -11.83 -2.43 -12.24
CA LEU A 74 -11.38 -1.78 -13.46
C LEU A 74 -10.44 -0.59 -13.17
N LYS A 75 -10.77 0.21 -12.15
CA LYS A 75 -9.93 1.31 -11.66
C LYS A 75 -8.60 0.80 -11.12
N GLN A 76 -8.58 -0.29 -10.36
CA GLN A 76 -7.34 -0.95 -9.90
C GLN A 76 -6.46 -1.36 -11.08
N ASN A 77 -7.06 -1.95 -12.13
CA ASN A 77 -6.33 -2.31 -13.35
C ASN A 77 -5.73 -1.10 -14.05
N ALA A 78 -6.48 0.01 -14.18
CA ALA A 78 -5.96 1.27 -14.72
C ALA A 78 -4.83 1.84 -13.84
N PHE A 79 -5.02 1.86 -12.53
CA PHE A 79 -4.04 2.36 -11.57
C PHE A 79 -2.72 1.59 -11.64
N ARG A 80 -2.76 0.26 -11.73
CA ARG A 80 -1.56 -0.58 -11.91
C ARG A 80 -0.80 -0.31 -13.21
N LEU A 81 -1.45 0.31 -14.21
CA LEU A 81 -0.83 0.75 -15.46
C LEU A 81 -0.34 2.22 -15.39
N GLY A 82 -0.41 2.87 -14.23
CA GLY A 82 -0.10 4.29 -14.05
C GLY A 82 -1.12 5.23 -14.68
N CYS A 83 -2.32 4.75 -15.02
CA CYS A 83 -3.38 5.57 -15.61
C CYS A 83 -4.16 6.32 -14.53
N ASN A 84 -4.67 7.50 -14.92
CA ASN A 84 -5.50 8.34 -14.06
C ASN A 84 -6.94 8.52 -14.57
N CYS A 85 -7.26 7.97 -15.74
CA CYS A 85 -8.62 8.01 -16.28
C CYS A 85 -8.93 6.76 -17.13
N ILE A 86 -10.21 6.38 -17.18
CA ILE A 86 -10.79 5.36 -18.04
C ILE A 86 -11.90 6.03 -18.86
N ILE A 87 -11.84 5.88 -20.19
CA ILE A 87 -12.86 6.36 -21.12
C ILE A 87 -13.57 5.20 -21.82
N ALA A 88 -14.70 5.52 -22.46
CA ALA A 88 -15.55 4.57 -23.19
C ALA A 88 -15.94 3.35 -22.33
N LEU A 89 -16.26 3.59 -21.06
CA LEU A 89 -16.75 2.54 -20.18
C LEU A 89 -18.01 1.89 -20.77
N LYS A 90 -17.95 0.58 -20.94
CA LYS A 90 -19.09 -0.29 -21.24
C LYS A 90 -19.20 -1.34 -20.14
N VAL A 91 -20.42 -1.56 -19.67
CA VAL A 91 -20.72 -2.63 -18.71
C VAL A 91 -21.78 -3.53 -19.30
N ASP A 92 -21.45 -4.80 -19.45
CA ASP A 92 -22.35 -5.85 -19.92
C ASP A 92 -22.63 -6.82 -18.78
N ILE A 93 -23.90 -7.25 -18.65
CA ILE A 93 -24.31 -8.31 -17.71
C ILE A 93 -24.70 -9.52 -18.55
N ASN A 94 -24.05 -10.65 -18.31
CA ASN A 94 -24.29 -11.89 -19.02
C ASN A 94 -24.67 -13.01 -18.06
N GLU A 95 -25.59 -13.86 -18.49
CA GLU A 95 -25.90 -15.11 -17.79
C GLU A 95 -24.96 -16.22 -18.32
N ILE A 96 -24.34 -16.95 -17.39
CA ILE A 96 -23.55 -18.15 -17.65
C ILE A 96 -24.30 -19.33 -17.01
N SER A 97 -24.89 -20.18 -17.84
CA SER A 97 -25.70 -21.31 -17.37
C SER A 97 -25.04 -22.64 -17.70
N GLY A 98 -24.92 -23.52 -16.70
CA GLY A 98 -24.29 -24.84 -16.86
C GLY A 98 -24.62 -25.79 -15.70
N LYS A 99 -24.92 -27.06 -16.02
CA LYS A 99 -25.23 -28.13 -15.06
C LYS A 99 -26.35 -27.75 -14.05
N GLY A 100 -27.38 -27.05 -14.50
CA GLY A 100 -28.52 -26.64 -13.66
C GLY A 100 -28.25 -25.49 -12.69
N LYS A 101 -27.08 -24.84 -12.77
CA LYS A 101 -26.76 -23.60 -12.06
C LYS A 101 -26.67 -22.46 -13.08
N SER A 102 -27.22 -21.31 -12.75
CA SER A 102 -27.08 -20.08 -13.54
C SER A 102 -26.20 -19.11 -12.74
N MET A 103 -25.33 -18.37 -13.41
CA MET A 103 -24.44 -17.39 -12.78
C MET A 103 -24.53 -16.11 -13.57
N PHE A 104 -24.54 -14.97 -12.89
CA PHE A 104 -24.44 -13.69 -13.56
C PHE A 104 -22.99 -13.22 -13.55
N MET A 105 -22.51 -12.78 -14.69
CA MET A 105 -21.21 -12.17 -14.86
C MET A 105 -21.41 -10.72 -15.28
N ILE A 106 -20.93 -9.79 -14.47
CA ILE A 106 -20.79 -8.39 -14.85
C ILE A 106 -19.40 -8.19 -15.41
N THR A 107 -19.33 -7.68 -16.64
CA THR A 107 -18.09 -7.37 -17.34
C THR A 107 -18.03 -5.86 -17.59
N ALA A 108 -17.07 -5.18 -16.97
CA ALA A 108 -16.76 -3.79 -17.23
C ALA A 108 -15.54 -3.71 -18.15
N ILE A 109 -15.60 -2.91 -19.21
CA ILE A 109 -14.53 -2.71 -20.19
C ILE A 109 -14.38 -1.22 -20.44
N GLY A 110 -13.15 -0.74 -20.62
CA GLY A 110 -12.87 0.63 -21.03
C GLY A 110 -11.43 0.76 -21.56
N THR A 111 -11.03 1.97 -21.91
CA THR A 111 -9.65 2.26 -22.31
C THR A 111 -8.95 3.05 -21.20
N ALA A 112 -7.86 2.52 -20.67
CA ALA A 112 -7.04 3.18 -19.67
C ALA A 112 -6.13 4.23 -20.33
N ILE A 113 -6.22 5.47 -19.83
CA ILE A 113 -5.53 6.62 -20.39
C ILE A 113 -4.87 7.47 -19.30
N VAL A 114 -3.94 8.33 -19.72
CA VAL A 114 -3.35 9.38 -18.90
C VAL A 114 -3.84 10.74 -19.39
N ILE A 115 -4.39 11.55 -18.49
CA ILE A 115 -4.82 12.93 -18.74
C ILE A 115 -3.93 13.94 -18.01
N GLU A 116 -3.78 15.14 -18.58
CA GLU A 116 -3.04 16.26 -17.97
C GLU A 116 -3.70 16.74 -16.68
N ASN A 117 -2.88 17.26 -15.77
CA ASN A 117 -3.35 17.80 -14.51
C ASN A 117 -3.70 19.30 -14.65
N ASN A 118 -4.77 19.62 -15.36
CA ASN A 118 -5.25 21.00 -15.45
C ASN A 118 -6.23 21.31 -14.31
N ALA A 119 -5.77 21.14 -13.07
CA ALA A 119 -6.53 21.52 -11.88
C ALA A 119 -6.44 23.04 -11.65
N THR A 120 -7.09 23.84 -12.51
CA THR A 120 -7.32 25.29 -12.25
C THR A 120 -8.78 25.63 -12.01
N THR A 121 -9.71 24.68 -12.08
CA THR A 121 -11.08 24.89 -11.63
C THR A 121 -11.16 24.73 -10.11
N LYS A 122 -10.96 25.86 -9.41
CA LYS A 122 -11.50 26.07 -8.07
C LYS A 122 -13.01 25.86 -8.13
N ILE A 123 -13.46 24.64 -7.85
CA ILE A 123 -14.86 24.39 -7.54
C ILE A 123 -15.11 25.14 -6.23
N ASN A 124 -15.85 26.24 -6.30
CA ASN A 124 -16.44 26.89 -5.13
C ASN A 124 -17.36 25.87 -4.47
N THR A 125 -16.84 25.10 -3.52
CA THR A 125 -17.62 24.19 -2.71
C THR A 125 -18.46 25.03 -1.76
N SER A 126 -19.74 25.19 -2.10
CA SER A 126 -20.74 25.57 -1.13
C SER A 126 -20.62 24.56 0.04
N LYS A 127 -20.33 25.03 1.26
CA LYS A 127 -20.15 24.16 2.44
C LYS A 127 -21.52 23.62 2.89
N THR A 128 -22.03 22.65 2.15
CA THR A 128 -23.22 21.86 2.52
C THR A 128 -22.78 20.45 2.84
N ILE A 129 -23.34 19.87 3.90
CA ILE A 129 -23.15 18.46 4.26
C ILE A 129 -24.48 17.73 4.07
N SER A 130 -24.44 16.60 3.37
CA SER A 130 -25.59 15.74 3.16
C SER A 130 -25.87 14.87 4.38
N VAL A 131 -27.12 14.41 4.51
CA VAL A 131 -27.52 13.46 5.58
C VAL A 131 -26.70 12.16 5.48
N ASN A 132 -26.33 11.73 4.28
CA ASN A 132 -25.51 10.53 4.08
C ASN A 132 -24.08 10.73 4.56
N GLU A 133 -23.47 11.89 4.32
CA GLU A 133 -22.15 12.22 4.88
C GLU A 133 -22.18 12.23 6.41
N ILE A 134 -23.22 12.79 7.03
CA ILE A 134 -23.40 12.73 8.48
C ILE A 134 -23.48 11.28 8.98
N LYS A 135 -24.29 10.44 8.32
CA LYS A 135 -24.42 9.01 8.66
C LYS A 135 -23.07 8.29 8.55
N ASN A 136 -22.30 8.54 7.49
CA ASN A 136 -20.98 7.96 7.32
C ASN A 136 -20.02 8.39 8.44
N ILE A 137 -20.01 9.68 8.80
CA ILE A 137 -19.18 10.19 9.92
C ILE A 137 -19.56 9.52 11.25
N ILE A 138 -20.85 9.34 11.52
CA ILE A 138 -21.33 8.67 12.75
C ILE A 138 -20.86 7.21 12.76
N SER A 139 -21.05 6.49 11.65
CA SER A 139 -20.60 5.10 11.52
C SER A 139 -19.09 4.97 11.68
N ASN A 140 -18.29 5.90 11.13
CA ASN A 140 -16.84 5.91 11.26
C ASN A 140 -16.41 6.02 12.72
N LYS A 141 -16.99 6.99 13.45
CA LYS A 141 -16.69 7.22 14.87
C LYS A 141 -17.03 6.00 15.71
N LYS A 142 -18.18 5.36 15.43
CA LYS A 142 -18.62 4.15 16.14
C LYS A 142 -17.64 2.99 15.91
N VAL A 143 -17.26 2.72 14.66
CA VAL A 143 -16.34 1.62 14.36
C VAL A 143 -14.97 1.85 14.97
N LEU A 144 -14.46 3.08 14.96
CA LEU A 144 -13.19 3.40 15.65
C LEU A 144 -13.27 3.14 17.15
N SER A 145 -14.35 3.59 17.82
CA SER A 145 -14.52 3.31 19.25
C SER A 145 -14.65 1.81 19.54
N ASP A 146 -15.33 1.07 18.66
CA ASP A 146 -15.49 -0.37 18.82
C ASP A 146 -14.16 -1.11 18.63
N LEU A 147 -13.33 -0.69 17.68
CA LEU A 147 -11.99 -1.25 17.45
C LEU A 147 -11.05 -1.05 18.64
N GLU A 148 -11.10 0.13 19.26
CA GLU A 148 -10.29 0.45 20.45
C GLU A 148 -10.67 -0.43 21.65
N ASN A 149 -11.96 -0.70 21.82
CA ASN A 149 -12.48 -1.40 22.99
C ASN A 149 -12.52 -2.94 22.86
N ASN A 150 -12.55 -3.50 21.64
CA ASN A 150 -12.90 -4.90 21.43
C ASN A 150 -11.74 -5.79 20.96
N GLN A 151 -11.00 -6.41 21.89
CA GLN A 151 -9.69 -7.00 21.61
C GLN A 151 -9.62 -8.16 20.61
N LEU A 152 -10.72 -8.81 20.17
CA LEU A 152 -10.56 -10.00 19.30
C LEU A 152 -11.64 -10.32 18.26
N LYS A 153 -12.68 -9.51 18.01
CA LYS A 153 -13.57 -9.82 16.88
C LYS A 153 -14.10 -8.58 16.18
N ILE A 154 -13.65 -8.40 14.93
CA ILE A 154 -14.15 -7.36 14.02
C ILE A 154 -15.26 -8.00 13.20
N THR A 155 -16.45 -7.40 13.23
CA THR A 155 -17.58 -7.96 12.49
C THR A 155 -17.47 -7.65 11.00
N PRO A 156 -18.10 -8.44 10.12
CA PRO A 156 -18.17 -8.14 8.69
C PRO A 156 -18.70 -6.73 8.39
N GLU A 157 -19.67 -6.25 9.16
CA GLU A 157 -20.22 -4.89 9.01
C GLU A 157 -19.18 -3.82 9.33
N SER A 158 -18.34 -4.08 10.35
CA SER A 158 -17.26 -3.17 10.72
C SER A 158 -16.21 -3.08 9.60
N TRP A 159 -15.85 -4.21 8.98
CA TRP A 159 -14.96 -4.23 7.81
C TRP A 159 -15.55 -3.45 6.63
N ASN A 160 -16.84 -3.61 6.35
CA ASN A 160 -17.49 -2.87 5.27
C ASN A 160 -17.45 -1.36 5.50
N VAL A 161 -17.69 -0.89 6.73
CA VAL A 161 -17.58 0.54 7.07
C VAL A 161 -16.14 1.04 6.89
N LEU A 162 -15.14 0.28 7.36
CA LEU A 162 -13.72 0.62 7.19
C LEU A 162 -13.33 0.77 5.72
N ILE A 163 -13.72 -0.19 4.88
CA ILE A 163 -13.40 -0.25 3.45
C ILE A 163 -14.11 0.85 2.67
N ASN A 164 -15.41 1.02 2.90
CA ASN A 164 -16.22 1.97 2.14
C ASN A 164 -15.84 3.41 2.48
N ASN A 165 -15.56 3.68 3.76
CA ASN A 165 -15.32 5.04 4.25
C ASN A 165 -13.82 5.38 4.40
N GLN A 166 -12.90 4.48 4.02
CA GLN A 166 -11.44 4.71 3.99
C GLN A 166 -10.89 5.31 5.30
N ILE A 167 -11.21 4.67 6.44
CA ILE A 167 -10.94 5.21 7.79
C ILE A 167 -9.48 4.98 8.20
N VAL A 168 -8.54 5.74 7.63
CA VAL A 168 -7.08 5.55 7.78
C VAL A 168 -6.57 5.46 9.22
N GLU A 169 -7.27 6.05 10.19
CA GLU A 169 -6.95 5.98 11.62
C GLU A 169 -6.99 4.54 12.16
N ALA A 170 -7.79 3.67 11.55
CA ALA A 170 -7.90 2.28 11.95
C ALA A 170 -6.64 1.45 11.64
N ILE A 171 -5.77 1.90 10.72
CA ILE A 171 -4.61 1.10 10.27
C ILE A 171 -3.73 0.67 11.46
N ASP A 172 -3.35 1.60 12.34
CA ASP A 172 -2.47 1.29 13.47
C ASP A 172 -3.11 0.31 14.44
N ILE A 173 -4.43 0.43 14.68
CA ILE A 173 -5.18 -0.45 15.56
C ILE A 173 -5.26 -1.86 14.95
N LEU A 174 -5.53 -1.95 13.64
CA LEU A 174 -5.63 -3.21 12.92
C LEU A 174 -4.28 -3.93 12.82
N LEU A 175 -3.17 -3.21 12.62
CA LEU A 175 -1.83 -3.82 12.61
C LEU A 175 -1.46 -4.41 13.97
N LYS A 176 -1.78 -3.72 15.08
CA LYS A 176 -1.60 -4.26 16.43
C LYS A 176 -2.46 -5.50 16.68
N LYS A 177 -3.71 -5.50 16.22
CA LYS A 177 -4.59 -6.68 16.29
C LYS A 177 -4.02 -7.82 15.44
N TYR A 178 -3.51 -7.54 14.24
CA TYR A 178 -2.93 -8.53 13.35
C TYR A 178 -1.72 -9.21 14.00
N GLU A 179 -0.80 -8.42 14.59
CA GLU A 179 0.36 -8.94 15.33
C GLU A 179 -0.08 -9.90 16.44
N PHE A 180 -1.08 -9.51 17.23
CA PHE A 180 -1.61 -10.33 18.31
C PHE A 180 -2.27 -11.63 17.85
N ILE A 181 -3.03 -11.59 16.75
CA ILE A 181 -3.68 -12.78 16.16
C ILE A 181 -2.62 -13.71 15.54
N PHE A 182 -1.62 -13.14 14.88
CA PHE A 182 -0.50 -13.84 14.27
C PHE A 182 0.30 -14.62 15.30
N ASP A 183 0.67 -14.00 16.42
CA ASP A 183 1.43 -14.65 17.50
C ASP A 183 0.65 -15.80 18.14
N LYS A 184 -0.68 -15.66 18.24
CA LYS A 184 -1.56 -16.71 18.76
C LYS A 184 -1.80 -17.87 17.79
N LYS A 185 -1.44 -17.72 16.51
CA LYS A 185 -1.78 -18.68 15.44
C LYS A 185 -3.28 -19.02 15.42
N SER A 186 -4.11 -17.99 15.59
CA SER A 186 -5.57 -18.14 15.64
C SER A 186 -6.11 -18.74 14.34
N GLU A 187 -7.18 -19.53 14.42
CA GLU A 187 -7.91 -20.02 13.24
C GLU A 187 -8.49 -18.86 12.40
N GLU A 188 -8.74 -17.70 13.02
CA GLU A 188 -9.25 -16.50 12.36
C GLU A 188 -8.17 -15.71 11.58
N LEU A 189 -6.89 -16.11 11.64
CA LEU A 189 -5.78 -15.36 11.06
C LEU A 189 -5.96 -15.11 9.56
N LEU A 190 -6.34 -16.14 8.81
CA LEU A 190 -6.49 -16.05 7.36
C LEU A 190 -7.64 -15.10 6.96
N GLU A 191 -8.76 -15.19 7.66
CA GLU A 191 -9.91 -14.30 7.42
C GLU A 191 -9.56 -12.85 7.75
N PHE A 192 -8.90 -12.63 8.88
CA PHE A 192 -8.45 -11.30 9.29
C PHE A 192 -7.48 -10.69 8.27
N GLU A 193 -6.47 -11.46 7.85
CA GLU A 193 -5.47 -11.01 6.88
C GLU A 193 -6.12 -10.64 5.54
N ASN A 194 -7.02 -11.48 5.02
CA ASN A 194 -7.75 -11.18 3.78
C ASN A 194 -8.56 -9.88 3.89
N ASN A 195 -9.25 -9.65 5.00
CA ASN A 195 -10.02 -8.42 5.21
C ASN A 195 -9.11 -7.20 5.40
N LEU A 196 -7.99 -7.35 6.11
CA LEU A 196 -6.98 -6.30 6.25
C LEU A 196 -6.40 -5.91 4.89
N LEU A 197 -6.05 -6.87 4.04
CA LEU A 197 -5.50 -6.59 2.71
C LEU A 197 -6.48 -5.81 1.84
N ARG A 198 -7.76 -6.22 1.80
CA ARG A 198 -8.82 -5.48 1.11
C ARG A 198 -8.96 -4.06 1.63
N TYR A 199 -8.90 -3.90 2.96
CA TYR A 199 -8.94 -2.58 3.59
C TYR A 199 -7.72 -1.72 3.27
N LEU A 200 -6.50 -2.27 3.28
CA LEU A 200 -5.30 -1.50 2.92
C LEU A 200 -5.34 -1.07 1.45
N GLU A 201 -5.79 -1.94 0.55
CA GLU A 201 -5.82 -1.68 -0.90
C GLU A 201 -6.70 -0.47 -1.25
N VAL A 202 -7.81 -0.26 -0.52
CA VAL A 202 -8.72 0.86 -0.78
C VAL A 202 -8.22 2.20 -0.25
N ASN A 203 -7.16 2.23 0.55
CA ASN A 203 -6.65 3.46 1.16
C ASN A 203 -5.52 4.09 0.35
N ASN A 204 -5.18 5.33 0.68
CA ASN A 204 -4.10 6.07 0.03
C ASN A 204 -2.75 5.36 0.25
N LEU A 205 -2.05 5.06 -0.84
CA LEU A 205 -0.77 4.34 -0.85
C LEU A 205 0.27 4.98 0.07
N GLN A 206 0.45 6.30 -0.02
CA GLN A 206 1.45 7.02 0.78
C GLN A 206 1.16 6.91 2.28
N ILE A 207 -0.13 7.00 2.67
CA ILE A 207 -0.56 6.84 4.07
C ILE A 207 -0.34 5.40 4.53
N VAL A 208 -0.76 4.41 3.74
CA VAL A 208 -0.59 2.98 4.04
C VAL A 208 0.89 2.62 4.20
N SER A 209 1.72 2.98 3.22
CA SER A 209 3.18 2.80 3.25
C SER A 209 3.77 3.42 4.50
N LYS A 210 3.44 4.68 4.81
CA LYS A 210 3.93 5.35 6.02
C LYS A 210 3.58 4.57 7.29
N LYS A 211 2.33 4.15 7.45
CA LYS A 211 1.86 3.41 8.63
C LYS A 211 2.56 2.05 8.75
N LEU A 212 2.63 1.28 7.67
CA LEU A 212 3.30 -0.02 7.64
C LEU A 212 4.78 0.11 8.00
N TYR A 213 5.50 1.04 7.38
CA TYR A 213 6.94 1.16 7.61
C TYR A 213 7.25 1.62 9.03
N HIS A 214 6.47 2.57 9.56
CA HIS A 214 6.61 3.02 10.96
C HIS A 214 6.26 1.92 11.95
N PHE A 215 5.27 1.08 11.65
CA PHE A 215 4.95 -0.08 12.47
C PHE A 215 6.13 -1.05 12.54
N ILE A 216 6.66 -1.44 11.38
CA ILE A 216 7.82 -2.35 11.28
C ILE A 216 9.04 -1.76 11.99
N ALA A 217 9.34 -0.47 11.75
CA ALA A 217 10.50 0.20 12.34
C ALA A 217 10.41 0.36 13.86
N ASN A 218 9.22 0.25 14.46
CA ASN A 218 9.02 0.29 15.90
C ASN A 218 8.79 -1.08 16.55
N SER A 219 8.46 -2.12 15.79
CA SER A 219 8.20 -3.45 16.32
C SER A 219 9.51 -4.23 16.55
N GLU A 220 9.56 -4.96 17.66
CA GLU A 220 10.62 -5.92 17.98
C GLU A 220 10.25 -7.35 17.52
N ASN A 221 9.05 -7.57 16.98
CA ASN A 221 8.59 -8.87 16.50
C ASN A 221 9.11 -9.14 15.08
N TYR A 222 10.34 -9.67 15.00
CA TYR A 222 11.00 -9.95 13.71
C TYR A 222 10.24 -10.95 12.83
N THR A 223 9.51 -11.90 13.40
CA THR A 223 8.74 -12.89 12.64
C THR A 223 7.52 -12.24 11.99
N PHE A 224 6.77 -11.43 12.75
CA PHE A 224 5.64 -10.68 12.21
C PHE A 224 6.08 -9.62 11.19
N ASN A 225 7.19 -8.93 11.45
CA ASN A 225 7.76 -7.98 10.49
C ASN A 225 8.08 -8.63 9.13
N LYS A 226 8.54 -9.89 9.10
CA LYS A 226 8.71 -10.63 7.84
C LYS A 226 7.40 -10.81 7.09
N GLN A 227 6.31 -11.10 7.80
CA GLN A 227 4.98 -11.19 7.19
C GLN A 227 4.53 -9.84 6.61
N LEU A 228 4.77 -8.74 7.31
CA LEU A 228 4.45 -7.40 6.79
C LEU A 228 5.27 -7.05 5.54
N TYR A 229 6.55 -7.44 5.48
CA TYR A 229 7.35 -7.27 4.27
C TYR A 229 6.83 -8.07 3.08
N VAL A 230 6.31 -9.29 3.32
CA VAL A 230 5.64 -10.09 2.27
C VAL A 230 4.40 -9.36 1.75
N ILE A 231 3.59 -8.79 2.65
CA ILE A 231 2.41 -7.98 2.28
C ILE A 231 2.84 -6.77 1.43
N ILE A 232 3.88 -6.05 1.84
CA ILE A 232 4.40 -4.89 1.10
C ILE A 232 4.85 -5.29 -0.31
N GLU A 233 5.60 -6.38 -0.45
CA GLU A 233 6.10 -6.89 -1.73
C GLU A 233 4.96 -7.32 -2.66
N GLN A 234 4.03 -8.13 -2.16
CA GLN A 234 2.94 -8.70 -2.96
C GLN A 234 1.93 -7.64 -3.45
N ASN A 235 1.82 -6.52 -2.73
CA ASN A 235 0.86 -5.46 -3.05
C ASN A 235 1.55 -4.19 -3.60
N ASN A 236 2.87 -4.23 -3.84
CA ASN A 236 3.67 -3.11 -4.32
C ASN A 236 3.51 -1.82 -3.48
N TYR A 237 3.44 -1.96 -2.15
CA TYR A 237 3.33 -0.82 -1.23
C TYR A 237 4.67 -0.13 -1.02
N ILE A 238 5.26 0.38 -2.10
CA ILE A 238 6.53 1.11 -2.12
C ILE A 238 6.31 2.58 -2.44
N ASP A 239 6.83 3.42 -1.56
CA ASP A 239 6.83 4.87 -1.70
C ASP A 239 8.21 5.42 -1.30
N PHE A 240 8.96 5.94 -2.28
CA PHE A 240 10.35 6.36 -2.06
C PHE A 240 10.47 7.61 -1.19
N GLU A 241 9.50 8.52 -1.26
CA GLU A 241 9.47 9.71 -0.40
C GLU A 241 9.28 9.30 1.07
N VAL A 242 8.38 8.34 1.31
CA VAL A 242 8.19 7.79 2.65
C VAL A 242 9.42 7.02 3.12
N ILE A 243 10.07 6.22 2.27
CA ILE A 243 11.33 5.52 2.61
C ILE A 243 12.41 6.53 3.01
N GLU A 244 12.57 7.61 2.24
CA GLU A 244 13.51 8.68 2.55
C GLU A 244 13.20 9.34 3.89
N SER A 245 11.92 9.58 4.19
CA SER A 245 11.49 10.17 5.46
C SER A 245 11.94 9.38 6.71
N LEU A 246 12.05 8.05 6.60
CA LEU A 246 12.54 7.19 7.69
C LEU A 246 14.03 7.40 7.98
N LEU A 247 14.82 7.78 6.97
CA LEU A 247 16.26 8.02 7.14
C LEU A 247 16.55 9.29 7.96
N HIS A 248 15.59 10.21 8.06
CA HIS A 248 15.70 11.38 8.92
C HIS A 248 15.43 11.08 10.41
N VAL A 249 14.93 9.89 10.75
CA VAL A 249 14.74 9.47 12.14
C VAL A 249 16.04 8.88 12.66
N ASP A 250 16.62 9.46 13.72
CA ASP A 250 17.88 9.01 14.33
C ASP A 250 17.70 7.72 15.17
N LYS A 251 17.32 6.62 14.50
CA LYS A 251 17.09 5.30 15.11
C LYS A 251 17.46 4.18 14.15
N LEU A 252 18.31 3.25 14.61
CA LEU A 252 18.83 2.15 13.79
C LEU A 252 17.74 1.30 13.14
N SER A 253 16.62 1.05 13.83
CA SER A 253 15.52 0.26 13.28
C SER A 253 14.85 0.95 12.09
N PHE A 254 14.69 2.27 12.12
CA PHE A 254 14.15 3.05 11.00
C PHE A 254 15.09 3.02 9.80
N HIS A 255 16.39 3.20 10.03
CA HIS A 255 17.40 3.10 8.97
C HIS A 255 17.44 1.71 8.36
N LYS A 256 17.35 0.64 9.17
CA LYS A 256 17.27 -0.73 8.67
C LYS A 256 16.03 -0.97 7.82
N THR A 257 14.86 -0.52 8.29
CA THR A 257 13.61 -0.64 7.54
C THR A 257 13.69 0.11 6.21
N ALA A 258 14.18 1.35 6.20
CA ALA A 258 14.34 2.15 4.99
C ALA A 258 15.24 1.46 3.95
N ILE A 259 16.42 0.99 4.38
CA ILE A 259 17.36 0.29 3.51
C ILE A 259 16.73 -1.02 3.00
N PHE A 260 16.07 -1.80 3.86
CA PHE A 260 15.46 -3.06 3.43
C PHE A 260 14.33 -2.87 2.40
N LEU A 261 13.52 -1.83 2.54
CA LEU A 261 12.44 -1.51 1.60
C LEU A 261 12.93 -1.16 0.18
N CYS A 262 14.18 -0.68 0.05
CA CYS A 262 14.80 -0.40 -1.26
C CYS A 262 15.00 -1.67 -2.12
N LYS A 263 14.78 -2.87 -1.55
CA LYS A 263 14.77 -4.13 -2.28
C LYS A 263 13.59 -4.26 -3.24
N TYR A 264 12.45 -3.63 -2.92
CA TYR A 264 11.17 -3.90 -3.57
C TYR A 264 10.81 -2.87 -4.65
N ASP A 265 9.75 -3.16 -5.39
CA ASP A 265 9.32 -2.40 -6.56
C ASP A 265 7.90 -1.83 -6.42
N LYS A 266 7.69 -0.65 -7.02
CA LYS A 266 6.36 -0.07 -7.25
C LYS A 266 5.65 -0.84 -8.37
N CYS A 267 4.32 -0.78 -8.38
CA CYS A 267 3.52 -1.38 -9.47
C CYS A 267 3.71 -0.65 -10.81
N PHE A 268 4.03 0.64 -10.77
CA PHE A 268 4.46 1.44 -11.92
C PHE A 268 5.42 2.55 -11.47
N TYR A 269 6.19 3.07 -12.42
CA TYR A 269 7.08 4.21 -12.22
C TYR A 269 6.68 5.36 -13.13
N ASN A 270 6.86 6.59 -12.65
CA ASN A 270 6.65 7.82 -13.42
C ASN A 270 7.91 8.71 -13.39
N VAL A 271 7.87 9.85 -14.09
CA VAL A 271 9.01 10.78 -14.17
C VAL A 271 9.38 11.36 -12.79
N ASP A 272 8.39 11.61 -11.92
CA ASP A 272 8.64 12.14 -10.58
C ASP A 272 9.43 11.13 -9.72
N ASP A 273 9.27 9.82 -9.97
CA ASP A 273 10.04 8.77 -9.28
C ASP A 273 11.55 8.83 -9.56
N ILE A 274 11.98 9.38 -10.71
CA ILE A 274 13.42 9.62 -10.96
C ILE A 274 13.97 10.57 -9.90
N THR A 275 13.28 11.69 -9.69
CA THR A 275 13.67 12.70 -8.69
C THR A 275 13.65 12.13 -7.27
N HIS A 276 12.61 11.34 -6.92
CA HIS A 276 12.52 10.72 -5.60
C HIS A 276 13.63 9.69 -5.35
N ILE A 277 13.97 8.87 -6.35
CA ILE A 277 15.06 7.89 -6.21
C ILE A 277 16.42 8.60 -6.12
N GLU A 278 16.65 9.67 -6.88
CA GLU A 278 17.87 10.49 -6.76
C GLU A 278 18.02 11.09 -5.37
N SER A 279 16.94 11.68 -4.84
CA SER A 279 16.91 12.23 -3.48
C SER A 279 17.22 11.14 -2.46
N LEU A 280 16.55 9.99 -2.55
CA LEU A 280 16.78 8.86 -1.66
C LEU A 280 18.22 8.35 -1.70
N ILE A 281 18.83 8.22 -2.89
CA ILE A 281 20.25 7.83 -3.03
C ILE A 281 21.15 8.85 -2.32
N ASN A 282 20.93 10.14 -2.53
CA ASN A 282 21.68 11.19 -1.85
C ASN A 282 21.52 11.12 -0.33
N THR A 283 20.29 10.96 0.16
CA THR A 283 19.98 10.83 1.58
C THR A 283 20.63 9.57 2.19
N ILE A 284 20.66 8.43 1.49
CA ILE A 284 21.39 7.24 1.96
C ILE A 284 22.89 7.50 2.05
N ASN A 285 23.46 8.26 1.12
CA ASN A 285 24.88 8.58 1.13
C ASN A 285 25.25 9.56 2.26
N GLN A 286 24.41 10.57 2.51
CA GLN A 286 24.69 11.66 3.43
C GLN A 286 24.17 11.43 4.87
N ASN A 287 22.96 10.88 5.01
CA ASN A 287 22.24 10.87 6.29
C ASN A 287 22.23 9.50 6.97
N LEU A 288 22.68 8.43 6.30
CA LEU A 288 22.74 7.12 6.94
C LEU A 288 23.83 7.13 8.04
N LYS A 289 23.38 7.17 9.28
CA LYS A 289 24.24 7.28 10.47
C LYS A 289 24.98 5.97 10.74
N GLN A 290 26.23 6.10 11.18
CA GLN A 290 26.97 4.98 11.77
C GLN A 290 26.60 4.82 13.25
N TYR A 291 26.32 3.60 13.67
CA TYR A 291 25.90 3.28 15.05
C TYR A 291 27.02 2.65 15.87
N VAL A 292 28.24 3.18 15.68
CA VAL A 292 29.46 2.74 16.34
C VAL A 292 30.12 3.91 17.07
N VAL A 293 30.91 3.60 18.11
CA VAL A 293 31.67 4.60 18.86
C VAL A 293 33.13 4.48 18.47
N TYR A 294 33.74 5.57 18.00
CA TYR A 294 35.17 5.62 17.71
C TYR A 294 35.95 5.99 18.98
N THR A 295 37.02 5.24 19.26
CA THR A 295 37.93 5.48 20.39
C THR A 295 39.38 5.26 19.95
N THR A 296 40.35 5.62 20.78
CA THR A 296 41.76 5.29 20.57
C THR A 296 42.25 4.29 21.60
N LYS A 297 43.17 3.40 21.19
CA LYS A 297 43.85 2.45 22.08
C LYS A 297 45.33 2.39 21.72
N LYS A 298 46.19 2.23 22.73
CA LYS A 298 47.61 1.97 22.50
C LYS A 298 47.80 0.73 21.63
N LYS A 299 48.63 0.83 20.60
CA LYS A 299 48.93 -0.27 19.67
C LYS A 299 49.36 -1.52 20.43
N ASN A 300 50.31 -1.36 21.36
CA ASN A 300 50.84 -2.41 22.25
C ASN A 300 51.05 -1.82 23.67
N MET A 301 51.20 -2.65 24.70
CA MET A 301 51.32 -2.22 26.12
C MET A 301 52.43 -1.19 26.38
N PHE A 302 53.48 -1.17 25.55
CA PHE A 302 54.65 -0.29 25.67
C PHE A 302 54.76 0.78 24.57
N SER A 303 53.79 0.86 23.66
CA SER A 303 53.82 1.82 22.54
C SER A 303 53.24 3.17 22.96
N SER A 304 53.87 4.27 22.53
CA SER A 304 53.29 5.61 22.55
C SER A 304 52.35 5.89 21.37
N GLU A 305 52.38 5.04 20.34
CA GLU A 305 51.46 5.12 19.19
C GLU A 305 50.06 4.64 19.60
N GLU A 306 49.07 5.50 19.37
CA GLU A 306 47.65 5.18 19.49
C GLU A 306 47.07 4.80 18.12
N VAL A 307 46.21 3.79 18.11
CA VAL A 307 45.43 3.39 16.95
C VAL A 307 43.96 3.67 17.21
N GLU A 308 43.27 4.17 16.19
CA GLU A 308 41.83 4.37 16.23
C GLU A 308 41.11 3.02 16.04
N ILE A 309 40.06 2.81 16.82
CA ILE A 309 39.24 1.60 16.82
C ILE A 309 37.77 2.02 16.87
N TRP A 310 36.88 1.11 16.52
CA TRP A 310 35.44 1.34 16.68
C TRP A 310 34.81 0.23 17.51
N THR A 311 33.91 0.62 18.41
CA THR A 311 33.15 -0.30 19.25
C THR A 311 31.77 -0.51 18.64
N CYS A 312 31.46 -1.77 18.36
CA CYS A 312 30.16 -2.18 17.84
C CYS A 312 29.08 -2.08 18.92
N LYS A 313 27.81 -2.03 18.51
CA LYS A 313 26.66 -2.07 19.42
C LYS A 313 26.60 -3.33 20.30
N CYS A 314 27.20 -4.46 19.88
CA CYS A 314 27.32 -5.66 20.72
C CYS A 314 28.39 -5.53 21.83
N GLY A 315 29.17 -4.45 21.85
CA GLY A 315 30.25 -4.21 22.80
C GLY A 315 31.63 -4.65 22.32
N ASN A 316 31.72 -5.46 21.26
CA ASN A 316 33.01 -5.87 20.70
C ASN A 316 33.73 -4.70 20.01
N THR A 317 35.06 -4.66 20.15
CA THR A 317 35.90 -3.60 19.59
C THR A 317 36.68 -4.12 18.40
N ASN A 318 36.71 -3.34 17.32
CA ASN A 318 37.25 -3.72 16.02
C ASN A 318 38.25 -2.67 15.54
N LYS A 319 39.16 -3.07 14.65
CA LYS A 319 40.14 -2.14 14.08
C LYS A 319 39.43 -1.13 13.18
N LYS A 320 40.01 0.05 12.99
CA LYS A 320 39.46 1.06 12.07
C LYS A 320 39.21 0.51 10.67
N GLU A 321 40.12 -0.33 10.17
CA GLU A 321 40.04 -0.93 8.83
C GLU A 321 38.92 -1.97 8.71
N ASP A 322 38.51 -2.59 9.81
CA ASP A 322 37.51 -3.66 9.79
C ASP A 322 36.16 -3.07 9.33
N GLU A 323 35.61 -3.65 8.27
CA GLU A 323 34.29 -3.26 7.75
C GLU A 323 33.16 -3.82 8.62
N TYR A 324 33.36 -5.02 9.19
CA TYR A 324 32.40 -5.76 9.99
C TYR A 324 32.93 -6.04 11.38
N CYS A 325 32.03 -6.15 12.35
CA CYS A 325 32.35 -6.57 13.69
C CYS A 325 32.77 -8.04 13.70
N ASN A 326 33.91 -8.36 14.31
CA ASN A 326 34.45 -9.72 14.37
C ASN A 326 33.64 -10.69 15.25
N ASP A 327 32.68 -10.17 16.02
CA ASP A 327 31.81 -10.94 16.91
C ASP A 327 30.40 -11.12 16.30
N CYS A 328 29.66 -10.02 16.12
CA CYS A 328 28.28 -10.06 15.64
C CYS A 328 28.12 -9.91 14.12
N ASN A 329 29.21 -9.80 13.36
CA ASN A 329 29.22 -9.62 11.90
C ASN A 329 28.44 -8.41 11.37
N SER A 330 28.13 -7.42 12.22
CA SER A 330 27.46 -6.19 11.80
C SER A 330 28.45 -5.15 11.30
N ASP A 331 28.13 -4.45 10.21
CA ASP A 331 28.89 -3.31 9.72
C ASP A 331 28.74 -2.07 10.63
N LYS A 332 29.43 -0.98 10.27
CA LYS A 332 29.40 0.30 11.02
C LYS A 332 28.02 0.98 11.03
N TYR A 333 27.12 0.59 10.13
CA TYR A 333 25.74 1.07 10.06
C TYR A 333 24.76 0.12 10.76
N GLY A 334 25.25 -1.02 11.27
CA GLY A 334 24.48 -2.01 12.02
C GLY A 334 23.86 -3.13 11.18
N PHE A 335 24.21 -3.28 9.90
CA PHE A 335 23.71 -4.35 9.02
C PHE A 335 24.59 -5.59 9.11
N ILE A 336 23.97 -6.78 9.17
CA ILE A 336 24.70 -8.04 9.29
C ILE A 336 25.28 -8.42 7.93
N LYS A 337 26.51 -8.94 7.91
CA LYS A 337 27.16 -9.47 6.71
C LYS A 337 26.26 -10.48 5.97
N ASN A 338 26.30 -10.45 4.63
CA ASN A 338 25.47 -11.27 3.75
C ASN A 338 23.95 -11.03 3.85
N THR A 339 23.51 -9.93 4.45
CA THR A 339 22.12 -9.46 4.37
C THR A 339 22.00 -8.28 3.40
N PHE A 340 20.79 -7.75 3.21
CA PHE A 340 20.59 -6.57 2.37
C PHE A 340 21.15 -5.33 3.08
N THR A 341 22.29 -4.80 2.60
CA THR A 341 23.03 -3.70 3.24
C THR A 341 22.83 -2.36 2.52
N LYS A 342 23.47 -1.31 3.03
CA LYS A 342 23.60 0.00 2.35
C LYS A 342 24.06 -0.16 0.91
N GLN A 343 25.10 -0.96 0.66
CA GLN A 343 25.64 -1.13 -0.70
C GLN A 343 24.63 -1.84 -1.62
N SER A 344 23.92 -2.86 -1.12
CA SER A 344 22.87 -3.54 -1.89
C SER A 344 21.73 -2.58 -2.26
N ALA A 345 21.29 -1.74 -1.32
CA ALA A 345 20.27 -0.73 -1.59
C ALA A 345 20.72 0.29 -2.64
N LEU A 346 21.93 0.85 -2.51
CA LEU A 346 22.47 1.79 -3.48
C LEU A 346 22.62 1.15 -4.87
N TYR A 347 23.07 -0.10 -4.95
CA TYR A 347 23.15 -0.81 -6.22
C TYR A 347 21.77 -0.95 -6.89
N ASN A 348 20.76 -1.42 -6.15
CA ASN A 348 19.41 -1.59 -6.67
C ASN A 348 18.80 -0.26 -7.12
N LEU A 349 18.94 0.80 -6.31
CA LEU A 349 18.40 2.12 -6.63
C LEU A 349 19.09 2.74 -7.85
N ASN A 350 20.41 2.62 -7.98
CA ASN A 350 21.13 3.14 -9.15
C ASN A 350 20.76 2.37 -10.43
N LEU A 351 20.67 1.03 -10.37
CA LEU A 351 20.23 0.23 -11.50
C LEU A 351 18.83 0.66 -11.96
N LYS A 352 17.91 0.82 -11.01
CA LYS A 352 16.55 1.28 -11.27
C LYS A 352 16.54 2.69 -11.86
N LEU A 353 17.27 3.63 -11.26
CA LEU A 353 17.39 5.00 -11.72
C LEU A 353 17.87 5.08 -13.17
N ASN A 354 18.89 4.30 -13.53
CA ASN A 354 19.42 4.27 -14.90
C ASN A 354 18.36 3.78 -15.90
N ILE A 355 17.68 2.66 -15.58
CA ILE A 355 16.60 2.13 -16.43
C ILE A 355 15.47 3.16 -16.57
N LEU A 356 15.05 3.80 -15.48
CA LEU A 356 14.00 4.80 -15.53
C LEU A 356 14.41 6.01 -16.37
N LYS A 357 15.66 6.48 -16.23
CA LYS A 357 16.17 7.57 -17.06
C LYS A 357 16.18 7.22 -18.54
N GLU A 358 16.60 6.01 -18.90
CA GLU A 358 16.61 5.58 -20.31
C GLU A 358 15.22 5.46 -20.94
N ASN A 359 14.19 5.19 -20.13
CA ASN A 359 12.84 4.85 -20.64
C ASN A 359 11.79 5.94 -20.40
N LEU A 360 12.02 6.89 -19.49
CA LEU A 360 11.04 7.92 -19.08
C LEU A 360 11.57 9.36 -19.21
N SER A 361 12.85 9.59 -19.51
CA SER A 361 13.42 10.95 -19.63
C SER A 361 13.12 11.63 -20.95
#